data_AF-A0A2R5L7D5-F1
#
_entry.id   AF-A0A2R5L7D5-F1
#
_cell.length_a   1.000
_cell.length_b   1.000
_cell.length_c   1.000
_cell.angle_alpha   90.00
_cell.angle_beta   90.00
_cell.angle_gamma   90.00
#
_symmetry.space_group_name_H-M   'P 1'
#
loop_
_entity.id
_entity.type
_entity.pdbx_description
1 polymer ?
#
loop_
_entity_poly.entity_id
_entity_poly.type
_entity_poly.pdbx_seq_one_letter_code
_entity_poly.pdbx_strand_id
1 'polypeptide(L)'
;AKRNRAARFITNNYSTTASISQLKLRLDPPPLSTRRYISRLCLFHKLYHSDIPLFPYITPAHSISPRIDHHLKVSRFRCRTTAFSNSFFPKTCVDWNNLPTDVISHLPPDRFRSSLSTFVSFILYVTYRLLH
;
A
#
# COMPACT_ATOMS: atom_id res chain seq x y z
N ALA A 1 -13.99 1.88 -21.00
CA ALA A 1 -14.80 2.97 -20.40
C ALA A 1 -14.25 3.53 -19.07
N LYS A 2 -14.11 2.74 -17.99
CA LYS A 2 -13.80 3.24 -16.62
C LYS A 2 -12.43 3.90 -16.46
N ARG A 3 -11.38 3.35 -17.08
CA ARG A 3 -10.00 3.91 -17.04
C ARG A 3 -9.90 5.28 -17.73
N ASN A 4 -10.71 5.52 -18.76
CA ASN A 4 -10.69 6.77 -19.52
C ASN A 4 -11.29 7.92 -18.70
N ARG A 5 -12.37 7.65 -17.96
CA ARG A 5 -12.97 8.61 -17.02
C ARG A 5 -12.02 8.94 -15.87
N ALA A 6 -11.31 7.93 -15.34
CA ALA A 6 -10.33 8.13 -14.28
C ALA A 6 -9.15 9.00 -14.75
N ALA A 7 -8.61 8.77 -15.96
CA ALA A 7 -7.55 9.60 -16.52
C ALA A 7 -7.99 11.07 -16.65
N ARG A 8 -9.19 11.32 -17.20
CA ARG A 8 -9.76 12.67 -17.33
C ARG A 8 -9.98 13.37 -15.98
N PHE A 9 -10.48 12.65 -14.98
CA PHE A 9 -10.65 13.16 -13.62
C PHE A 9 -9.31 13.57 -12.99
N ILE A 10 -8.27 12.74 -13.15
CA ILE A 10 -6.94 13.04 -12.59
C ILE A 10 -6.29 14.23 -13.32
N THR A 11 -6.48 14.36 -14.64
CA THR A 11 -5.92 15.46 -15.43
C THR A 11 -6.78 16.72 -15.45
N ASN A 12 -7.92 16.72 -14.75
CA ASN A 12 -8.97 17.75 -14.82
C ASN A 12 -9.31 18.18 -16.27
N ASN A 13 -9.25 17.23 -17.21
CA ASN A 13 -9.41 17.51 -18.65
C ASN A 13 -10.58 16.72 -19.20
N TYR A 14 -11.71 17.42 -19.37
CA TYR A 14 -12.97 16.83 -19.81
C TYR A 14 -13.26 17.03 -21.29
N SER A 15 -12.35 17.66 -22.03
CA SER A 15 -12.55 17.97 -23.45
C SER A 15 -12.81 16.72 -24.29
N THR A 16 -13.77 16.81 -25.21
CA THR A 16 -14.12 15.76 -26.17
C THR A 16 -13.05 15.56 -27.24
N THR A 17 -12.21 16.57 -27.50
CA THR A 17 -11.09 16.53 -28.48
C THR A 17 -9.77 16.06 -27.88
N ALA A 18 -9.69 15.90 -26.56
CA ALA A 18 -8.47 15.42 -25.91
C ALA A 18 -8.26 13.93 -26.17
N SER A 19 -7.14 13.59 -26.82
CA SER A 19 -6.73 12.21 -27.06
C SER A 19 -6.47 11.49 -25.74
N ILE A 20 -7.33 10.52 -25.43
CA ILE A 20 -7.23 9.70 -24.21
C ILE A 20 -5.91 8.92 -24.18
N SER A 21 -5.37 8.56 -25.34
CA SER A 21 -4.09 7.88 -25.47
C SER A 21 -2.94 8.80 -25.05
N GLN A 22 -2.93 10.08 -25.47
CA GLN A 22 -1.97 11.08 -25.00
C GLN A 22 -2.11 11.40 -23.52
N LEU A 23 -3.34 11.48 -22.99
CA LEU A 23 -3.56 11.70 -21.56
C LEU A 23 -3.01 10.56 -20.71
N LYS A 24 -3.15 9.31 -21.16
CA LYS A 24 -2.56 8.13 -20.51
C LYS A 24 -1.05 7.97 -20.74
N LEU A 25 -0.49 8.61 -21.76
CA LEU A 25 0.96 8.62 -22.00
C LEU A 25 1.64 9.64 -21.08
N ARG A 26 0.98 10.79 -20.87
CA ARG A 26 1.41 11.81 -19.90
C ARG A 26 1.16 11.40 -18.46
N LEU A 27 0.09 10.67 -18.25
CA LEU A 27 -0.32 10.14 -16.96
C LEU A 27 -0.03 8.65 -17.03
N ASP A 28 1.16 8.22 -16.61
CA ASP A 28 1.48 6.81 -16.41
C ASP A 28 1.26 6.47 -14.91
N PRO A 29 0.00 6.49 -14.40
CA PRO A 29 -0.23 6.24 -13.01
C PRO A 29 0.08 4.78 -12.71
N PRO A 30 0.68 4.50 -11.55
CA PRO A 30 0.93 3.12 -11.14
C PRO A 30 -0.38 2.31 -11.16
N PRO A 31 -0.30 0.99 -11.37
CA PRO A 31 -1.46 0.11 -11.42
C PRO A 31 -2.43 0.34 -10.26
N LEU A 32 -3.73 0.13 -10.50
CA LEU A 32 -4.75 0.31 -9.46
C LEU A 32 -4.50 -0.57 -8.22
N SER A 33 -3.95 -1.77 -8.42
CA SER A 33 -3.49 -2.66 -7.36
C SER A 33 -2.43 -2.01 -6.48
N THR A 34 -1.40 -1.42 -7.10
CA THR A 34 -0.31 -0.68 -6.44
C THR A 34 -0.86 0.48 -5.62
N ARG A 35 -1.72 1.29 -6.23
CA ARG A 35 -2.34 2.44 -5.54
C ARG A 35 -3.17 1.99 -4.33
N ARG A 36 -3.98 0.93 -4.48
CA ARG A 36 -4.76 0.35 -3.38
C ARG A 36 -3.88 -0.22 -2.28
N TYR A 37 -2.78 -0.88 -2.63
CA TYR A 37 -1.79 -1.38 -1.68
C TYR A 37 -1.21 -0.26 -0.83
N ILE A 38 -0.72 0.81 -1.48
CA ILE A 38 -0.16 1.99 -0.80
C ILE A 38 -1.20 2.66 0.10
N SER A 39 -2.40 2.95 -0.43
CA SER A 39 -3.46 3.60 0.36
C SER A 39 -3.87 2.78 1.57
N ARG A 40 -3.96 1.45 1.43
CA ARG A 40 -4.32 0.54 2.52
C ARG A 40 -3.27 0.54 3.63
N LEU A 41 -1.98 0.47 3.29
CA LEU A 41 -0.89 0.58 4.27
C LEU A 41 -0.80 1.96 4.90
N CYS A 42 -1.03 3.04 4.15
CA CYS A 42 -1.09 4.39 4.71
C CYS A 42 -2.23 4.55 5.72
N LEU A 43 -3.39 3.94 5.45
CA LEU A 43 -4.49 3.92 6.41
C LEU A 43 -4.11 3.12 7.66
N PHE A 44 -3.49 1.95 7.49
CA PHE A 44 -3.03 1.12 8.60
C PHE A 44 -1.97 1.83 9.46
N HIS A 45 -1.02 2.52 8.85
CA HIS A 45 -0.03 3.36 9.54
C HIS A 45 -0.70 4.42 10.42
N LYS A 46 -1.68 5.16 9.86
CA LYS A 46 -2.46 6.15 10.62
C LYS A 46 -3.21 5.54 11.79
N LEU A 47 -3.82 4.37 11.59
CA LEU A 47 -4.53 3.65 12.63
C LEU A 47 -3.56 3.17 13.72
N TYR A 48 -2.42 2.59 13.33
CA TYR A 48 -1.40 2.08 14.25
C TYR A 48 -0.85 3.17 15.18
N HIS A 49 -0.65 4.39 14.67
CA HIS A 49 -0.14 5.53 15.43
C HIS A 49 -1.24 6.45 16.00
N SER A 50 -2.51 6.07 15.90
CA SER A 50 -3.62 6.84 16.47
C SER A 50 -3.85 6.50 17.93
N ASP A 51 -4.44 7.43 18.68
CA ASP A 51 -4.86 7.20 20.08
C ASP A 51 -6.15 6.37 20.20
N ILE A 52 -6.62 5.79 19.10
CA ILE A 52 -7.86 5.00 19.07
C ILE A 52 -7.57 3.59 19.61
N PRO A 53 -8.37 3.08 20.56
CA PRO A 53 -8.25 1.70 21.00
C PRO A 53 -8.67 0.75 19.86
N LEU A 54 -7.68 0.15 19.20
CA LEU A 54 -7.88 -0.75 18.07
C LEU A 54 -7.78 -2.23 18.44
N PHE A 55 -7.83 -2.55 19.74
CA PHE A 55 -7.95 -3.94 20.20
C PHE A 55 -9.31 -4.52 19.77
N PRO A 56 -9.38 -5.77 19.28
CA PRO A 56 -8.30 -6.77 19.11
C PRO A 56 -7.62 -6.75 17.73
N TYR A 57 -7.88 -5.74 16.90
CA TYR A 57 -7.49 -5.71 15.49
C TYR A 57 -6.02 -5.37 15.23
N ILE A 58 -5.43 -4.49 16.04
CA ILE A 58 -3.99 -4.17 16.00
C ILE A 58 -3.41 -4.47 17.36
N THR A 59 -2.60 -5.53 17.43
CA THR A 59 -1.91 -5.95 18.65
C THR A 59 -0.43 -6.18 18.33
N PRO A 60 0.51 -5.80 19.21
CA PRO A 60 1.91 -6.13 19.04
C PRO A 60 2.11 -7.64 18.90
N ALA A 61 3.07 -8.04 18.06
CA ALA A 61 3.41 -9.45 17.95
C ALA A 61 4.04 -9.96 19.25
N HIS A 62 3.63 -11.15 19.70
CA HIS A 62 4.17 -11.77 20.92
C HIS A 62 5.66 -12.16 20.77
N SER A 63 6.09 -12.47 19.55
CA SER A 63 7.48 -12.81 19.23
C SER A 63 7.94 -12.02 18.01
N ILE A 64 9.09 -11.37 18.15
CA ILE A 64 9.76 -10.57 17.12
C ILE A 64 11.16 -11.16 16.96
N SER A 65 11.49 -11.65 15.77
CA SER A 65 12.84 -12.09 15.42
C SER A 65 13.66 -10.87 15.01
N PRO A 66 14.68 -10.43 15.77
CA PRO A 66 15.42 -9.20 15.44
C PRO A 66 16.15 -9.25 14.10
N ARG A 67 16.39 -10.45 13.55
CA ARG A 67 17.09 -10.67 12.29
C ARG A 67 16.19 -10.51 11.06
N ILE A 68 14.89 -10.71 11.21
CA ILE A 68 13.94 -10.84 10.10
C ILE A 68 12.80 -9.84 10.23
N ASP A 69 12.37 -9.56 11.46
CA ASP A 69 11.21 -8.75 11.76
C ASP A 69 11.62 -7.34 12.15
N HIS A 70 10.80 -6.37 11.76
CA HIS A 70 10.90 -5.00 12.26
C HIS A 70 10.24 -4.87 13.65
N HIS A 71 10.65 -3.84 14.40
CA HIS A 71 10.18 -3.60 15.77
C HIS A 71 8.68 -3.29 15.88
N LEU A 72 8.05 -2.77 14.82
CA LEU A 72 6.60 -2.46 14.77
C LEU A 72 5.71 -3.64 14.33
N LYS A 73 6.19 -4.88 14.41
CA LYS A 73 5.47 -6.06 13.94
C LYS A 73 4.18 -6.29 14.75
N VAL A 74 3.09 -6.62 14.05
CA VAL A 74 1.78 -6.89 14.64
C VAL A 74 1.44 -8.38 14.61
N SER A 75 0.58 -8.80 15.53
CA SER A 75 0.05 -10.16 15.56
C SER A 75 -0.74 -10.48 14.30
N ARG A 76 -0.64 -11.74 13.84
CA ARG A 76 -1.35 -12.21 12.65
C ARG A 76 -2.73 -12.74 13.01
N PHE A 77 -3.71 -12.45 12.16
CA PHE A 77 -5.05 -13.00 12.29
C PHE A 77 -5.09 -14.47 11.88
N ARG A 78 -5.77 -15.29 12.68
CA ARG A 78 -6.12 -16.66 12.27
C ARG A 78 -7.31 -16.62 11.33
N CYS A 79 -7.06 -16.85 10.04
CA CYS A 79 -8.10 -16.83 9.02
C CYS A 79 -8.51 -18.25 8.62
N ARG A 80 -9.82 -18.52 8.61
CA ARG A 80 -10.39 -19.79 8.13
C ARG A 80 -10.88 -19.74 6.69
N THR A 81 -11.14 -18.54 6.17
CA THR A 81 -11.67 -18.34 4.82
C THR A 81 -10.82 -17.33 4.06
N THR A 82 -10.81 -17.48 2.73
CA THR A 82 -10.15 -16.53 1.82
C THR A 82 -10.84 -15.17 1.83
N ALA A 83 -12.16 -15.13 2.07
CA ALA A 83 -12.91 -13.89 2.21
C ALA A 83 -12.41 -13.07 3.41
N PHE A 84 -12.25 -13.71 4.58
CA PHE A 84 -11.75 -13.02 5.75
C PHE A 84 -10.26 -12.67 5.63
N SER A 85 -9.43 -13.56 5.07
CA SER A 85 -8.00 -13.26 4.87
C SER A 85 -7.76 -12.09 3.91
N ASN A 86 -8.69 -11.84 2.98
CA ASN A 86 -8.66 -10.71 2.06
C ASN A 86 -9.36 -9.45 2.59
N SER A 87 -9.97 -9.50 3.77
CA SER A 87 -10.51 -8.31 4.44
C SER A 87 -9.39 -7.37 4.89
N PHE A 88 -9.74 -6.14 5.26
CA PHE A 88 -8.77 -5.07 5.49
C PHE A 88 -7.68 -5.44 6.51
N PHE A 89 -8.03 -5.81 7.74
CA PHE A 89 -7.03 -6.03 8.79
C PHE A 89 -6.14 -7.26 8.54
N PRO A 90 -6.67 -8.47 8.29
CA PRO A 90 -5.84 -9.64 8.08
C PRO A 90 -4.87 -9.49 6.92
N LYS A 91 -5.34 -8.95 5.79
CA LYS A 91 -4.50 -8.71 4.63
C LYS A 91 -3.42 -7.67 4.92
N THR A 92 -3.78 -6.60 5.61
CA THR A 92 -2.84 -5.48 5.84
C THR A 92 -1.83 -5.78 6.93
N CYS A 93 -2.17 -6.56 7.96
CA CYS A 93 -1.20 -7.03 8.94
C CYS A 93 -0.10 -7.88 8.30
N VAL A 94 -0.45 -8.74 7.33
CA VAL A 94 0.55 -9.52 6.59
C VAL A 94 1.48 -8.61 5.81
N ASP A 95 0.92 -7.66 5.05
CA ASP A 95 1.72 -6.74 4.24
C ASP A 95 2.58 -5.81 5.10
N TRP A 96 2.03 -5.29 6.20
CA TRP A 96 2.71 -4.44 7.18
C TRP A 96 3.92 -5.16 7.77
N ASN A 97 3.74 -6.40 8.21
CA ASN A 97 4.80 -7.23 8.80
C ASN A 97 5.93 -7.59 7.83
N ASN A 98 5.70 -7.45 6.53
CA ASN A 98 6.70 -7.72 5.49
C ASN A 98 7.39 -6.43 5.00
N LEU A 99 7.06 -5.26 5.57
CA LEU A 99 7.73 -4.02 5.23
C LEU A 99 9.14 -3.97 5.84
N PRO A 100 10.12 -3.40 5.13
CA PRO A 100 11.44 -3.16 5.69
C PRO A 100 11.37 -2.08 6.78
N THR A 101 12.26 -2.20 7.76
CA THR A 101 12.38 -1.26 8.88
C THR A 101 12.56 0.19 8.41
N ASP A 102 13.30 0.40 7.32
CA ASP A 102 13.58 1.75 6.78
C ASP A 102 12.31 2.47 6.30
N VAL A 103 11.34 1.73 5.76
CA VAL A 103 10.06 2.30 5.30
C VAL A 103 9.14 2.57 6.49
N ILE A 104 9.09 1.63 7.44
CA ILE A 104 8.11 1.66 8.53
C ILE A 104 8.46 2.66 9.64
N SER A 105 9.74 2.99 9.80
CA SER A 105 10.23 3.87 10.88
C SER A 105 9.84 5.34 10.70
N HIS A 106 9.23 5.71 9.57
CA HIS A 106 8.77 7.07 9.32
C HIS A 106 7.47 7.38 10.09
N LEU A 107 7.55 8.23 11.10
CA LEU A 107 6.39 8.70 11.87
C LEU A 107 5.44 9.60 11.08
N PRO A 108 5.89 10.63 10.32
CA PRO A 108 4.96 11.48 9.59
C PRO A 108 4.30 10.69 8.43
N PRO A 109 2.96 10.71 8.30
CA PRO A 109 2.25 9.94 7.27
C PRO A 109 2.71 10.25 5.83
N ASP A 110 3.10 11.49 5.55
CA ASP A 110 3.56 11.89 4.22
C ASP A 110 4.94 11.32 3.88
N ARG A 111 5.84 11.24 4.86
CA ARG A 111 7.15 10.60 4.71
C ARG A 111 7.01 9.10 4.54
N PHE A 112 6.16 8.46 5.35
CA PHE A 112 5.82 7.05 5.20
C PHE A 112 5.29 6.74 3.79
N ARG A 113 4.30 7.51 3.33
CA ARG A 113 3.71 7.34 1.99
C ARG A 113 4.74 7.48 0.87
N SER A 114 5.62 8.47 0.97
CA SER A 114 6.65 8.71 -0.05
C SER A 114 7.66 7.56 -0.09
N SER A 115 8.19 7.17 1.07
CA SER A 115 9.12 6.04 1.21
C SER A 115 8.52 4.73 0.70
N LEU A 116 7.27 4.43 1.09
CA LEU A 116 6.53 3.26 0.61
C LEU A 116 6.33 3.28 -0.91
N SER A 117 6.04 4.44 -1.50
CA SER A 117 5.85 4.58 -2.95
C SER A 117 7.15 4.30 -3.72
N THR A 118 8.29 4.76 -3.20
CA THR A 118 9.62 4.48 -3.76
C THR A 118 9.95 2.99 -3.65
N PHE A 119 9.74 2.39 -2.47
CA PHE A 119 9.97 0.96 -2.24
C PHE A 119 9.16 0.07 -3.18
N VAL A 120 7.87 0.36 -3.34
CA VAL A 120 7.00 -0.43 -4.23
C VAL A 120 7.39 -0.24 -5.69
N SER A 121 7.75 0.97 -6.11
CA SER A 121 8.26 1.23 -7.46
C SER A 121 9.55 0.45 -7.74
N PHE A 122 10.46 0.39 -6.76
CA PHE A 122 11.69 -0.40 -6.86
C PHE A 122 11.41 -1.89 -7.00
N ILE A 123 10.53 -2.46 -6.16
CA ILE A 123 10.15 -3.88 -6.28
C ILE A 123 9.57 -4.18 -7.65
N LEU A 124 8.64 -3.35 -8.12
CA LEU A 124 8.04 -3.53 -9.45
C LEU A 124 9.11 -3.52 -10.53
N TYR A 125 10.00 -2.52 -10.51
CA TYR A 125 11.12 -2.43 -11.45
C TYR A 125 11.99 -3.70 -11.46
N VAL A 126 12.41 -4.19 -10.28
CA VAL A 126 13.22 -5.42 -10.15
C VAL A 126 12.47 -6.63 -10.68
N THR A 127 11.19 -6.79 -10.34
CA THR A 127 10.38 -7.93 -10.84
C THR A 127 10.20 -7.90 -12.36
N TYR A 128 10.02 -6.73 -12.97
CA TYR A 128 9.94 -6.60 -14.43
C TYR A 128 11.29 -6.86 -15.10
N ARG A 129 12.40 -6.44 -14.48
CA ARG A 129 13.77 -6.66 -14.98
C ARG A 129 14.22 -8.12 -14.94
N LEU A 130 13.76 -8.92 -13.98
CA LEU A 130 14.15 -10.33 -13.84
C LEU A 130 13.31 -11.28 -14.72
N LEU A 131 12.18 -10.80 -15.26
CA LEU A 131 11.30 -11.57 -16.14
C LEU A 131 11.64 -11.39 -17.63
N HIS A 132 12.64 -10.57 -17.97
CA HIS A 132 13.15 -10.30 -19.32
C HIS A 132 14.66 -10.49 -19.36
#